data_AF-A0A0F9ID62-F1
#
_entry.id   AF-A0A0F9ID62-F1
#
_cell.length_a   1.000
_cell.length_b   1.000
_cell.length_c   1.000
_cell.angle_alpha   90.00
_cell.angle_beta   90.00
_cell.angle_gamma   90.00
#
_symmetry.space_group_name_H-M   'P 1'
#
loop_
_entity.id
_entity.type
_entity.pdbx_description
1 polymer ?
#
loop_
_entity_poly.entity_id
_entity_poly.type
_entity_poly.pdbx_seq_one_letter_code
_entity_poly.pdbx_strand_id
1 'polypeptide(L)'
;MTAAQSYRGRALSALTNQIGVYALCDLDENPIYVGQSVDGIRTRVRRHLTSARSDVIANRQIDVWEIAFVWAWPVSTKAEVEPLERSIFAHYDAKLPLMNGKAMIADPDQVLWPQKQVVQVIEEEERQSRLTPSNRLPRQIKQYDLLVDYILNVKEAPHLKRSLDAHFERMVRYHQRFL
;
A
#
# COMPACT_ATOMS: atom_id res chain seq x y z
N MET A 1 -9.00 20.65 -10.62
CA MET A 1 -8.77 19.21 -10.38
C MET A 1 -7.98 18.69 -11.57
N THR A 2 -6.82 18.07 -11.36
CA THR A 2 -5.97 17.59 -12.48
C THR A 2 -6.61 16.38 -13.17
N ALA A 3 -6.17 16.05 -14.39
CA ALA A 3 -6.63 14.84 -15.10
C ALA A 3 -6.42 13.58 -14.25
N ALA A 4 -5.23 13.44 -13.65
CA ALA A 4 -4.90 12.33 -12.74
C ALA A 4 -5.82 12.26 -11.50
N GLN A 5 -6.17 13.41 -10.90
CA GLN A 5 -7.12 13.44 -9.77
C GLN A 5 -8.53 13.00 -10.21
N SER A 6 -8.97 13.44 -11.38
CA SER A 6 -10.27 13.07 -11.95
C SER A 6 -10.32 11.57 -12.29
N TYR A 7 -9.28 11.02 -12.92
CA TYR A 7 -9.19 9.59 -13.20
C TYR A 7 -9.26 8.79 -11.89
N ARG A 8 -8.41 9.12 -10.92
CA ARG A 8 -8.38 8.43 -9.63
C ARG A 8 -9.73 8.50 -8.92
N GLY A 9 -10.40 9.65 -8.96
CA GLY A 9 -11.73 9.81 -8.38
C GLY A 9 -12.77 8.87 -9.01
N ARG A 10 -12.75 8.73 -10.35
CA ARG A 10 -13.60 7.78 -11.08
C ARG A 10 -13.22 6.33 -10.79
N ALA A 11 -11.93 5.99 -10.81
CA ALA A 11 -11.48 4.63 -10.50
C ALA A 11 -11.91 4.20 -9.08
N LEU A 12 -11.70 5.07 -8.09
CA LEU A 12 -12.09 4.78 -6.71
C LEU A 12 -13.60 4.67 -6.51
N SER A 13 -14.44 5.24 -7.38
CA SER A 13 -15.90 5.08 -7.26
C SER A 13 -16.33 3.63 -7.53
N ALA A 14 -15.58 2.90 -8.37
CA ALA A 14 -15.81 1.47 -8.64
C ALA A 14 -15.37 0.57 -7.47
N LEU A 15 -14.48 1.04 -6.59
CA LEU A 15 -14.03 0.28 -5.42
C LEU A 15 -15.18 0.10 -4.42
N THR A 16 -15.31 -1.11 -3.86
CA THR A 16 -16.33 -1.41 -2.86
C THR A 16 -16.22 -0.52 -1.62
N ASN A 17 -17.36 -0.15 -1.05
CA ASN A 17 -17.43 0.58 0.22
C ASN A 17 -17.95 -0.29 1.38
N GLN A 18 -17.98 -1.60 1.18
CA GLN A 18 -18.21 -2.54 2.28
C GLN A 18 -17.04 -2.51 3.25
N ILE A 19 -17.25 -3.09 4.42
CA ILE A 19 -16.18 -3.36 5.39
C ILE A 19 -15.29 -4.50 4.88
N GLY A 20 -14.08 -4.59 5.41
CA GLY A 20 -13.14 -5.66 5.06
C GLY A 20 -11.70 -5.17 4.96
N VAL A 21 -10.93 -5.85 4.13
CA VAL A 21 -9.48 -5.67 4.00
C VAL A 21 -9.16 -5.08 2.62
N TYR A 22 -8.12 -4.26 2.55
CA TYR A 22 -7.59 -3.72 1.31
C TYR A 22 -6.06 -3.82 1.28
N ALA A 23 -5.51 -3.84 0.07
CA ALA A 23 -4.09 -3.64 -0.15
C ALA A 23 -3.85 -2.47 -1.10
N LEU A 24 -2.88 -1.63 -0.77
CA LEU A 24 -2.29 -0.67 -1.70
C LEU A 24 -1.15 -1.39 -2.40
N CYS A 25 -1.14 -1.36 -3.73
CA CYS A 25 -0.18 -2.09 -4.53
C CYS A 25 0.66 -1.15 -5.39
N ASP A 26 1.93 -1.51 -5.59
CA ASP A 26 2.88 -0.73 -6.36
C ASP A 26 2.59 -0.74 -7.88
N LEU A 27 3.48 -0.13 -8.66
CA LEU A 27 3.38 -0.02 -10.10
C LEU A 27 3.46 -1.38 -10.83
N ASP A 28 3.98 -2.42 -10.17
CA ASP A 28 4.03 -3.80 -10.66
C ASP A 28 2.87 -4.66 -10.14
N GLU A 29 1.87 -4.05 -9.49
CA GLU A 29 0.73 -4.72 -8.85
C GLU A 29 1.10 -5.62 -7.66
N ASN A 30 2.24 -5.38 -6.99
CA ASN A 30 2.55 -6.08 -5.74
C ASN A 30 2.03 -5.31 -4.53
N PRO A 31 1.42 -5.97 -3.53
CA PRO A 31 1.05 -5.33 -2.27
C PRO A 31 2.26 -4.71 -1.58
N ILE A 32 2.11 -3.45 -1.16
CA ILE A 32 3.10 -2.72 -0.36
C ILE A 32 2.55 -2.33 1.01
N TYR A 33 1.23 -2.29 1.15
CA TYR A 33 0.54 -2.01 2.40
C TYR A 33 -0.77 -2.79 2.44
N VAL A 34 -1.05 -3.44 3.57
CA VAL A 34 -2.35 -4.08 3.84
C VAL A 34 -3.02 -3.38 5.01
N GLY A 35 -4.31 -3.11 4.91
CA GLY A 35 -5.07 -2.54 6.01
C GLY A 35 -6.52 -2.98 6.00
N GLN A 36 -7.21 -2.70 7.10
CA GLN A 36 -8.63 -2.99 7.26
C GLN A 36 -9.48 -1.72 7.42
N SER A 37 -10.78 -1.85 7.14
CA SER A 37 -11.76 -0.80 7.38
C SER A 37 -13.11 -1.37 7.81
N VAL A 38 -13.65 -0.84 8.90
CA VAL A 38 -15.04 -1.08 9.36
C VAL A 38 -15.99 0.08 9.02
N ASP A 39 -15.46 1.16 8.45
CA ASP A 39 -16.21 2.35 8.01
C ASP A 39 -16.39 2.39 6.47
N GLY A 40 -15.93 1.34 5.78
CA GLY A 40 -15.92 1.21 4.33
C GLY A 40 -14.52 1.28 3.72
N ILE A 41 -14.18 0.30 2.88
CA ILE A 41 -12.87 0.19 2.22
C ILE A 41 -12.58 1.42 1.36
N ARG A 42 -13.49 1.79 0.45
CA ARG A 42 -13.34 2.97 -0.40
C ARG A 42 -13.11 4.26 0.39
N THR A 43 -13.86 4.48 1.48
CA THR A 43 -13.65 5.65 2.35
C THR A 43 -12.23 5.72 2.90
N ARG A 44 -11.72 4.58 3.41
CA ARG A 44 -10.37 4.51 3.99
C ARG A 44 -9.27 4.68 2.94
N VAL A 45 -9.38 3.97 1.81
CA VAL A 45 -8.43 4.07 0.69
C VAL A 45 -8.39 5.48 0.13
N ARG A 46 -9.55 6.12 -0.09
CA ARG A 46 -9.60 7.50 -0.58
C ARG A 46 -8.85 8.45 0.36
N ARG A 47 -9.02 8.30 1.68
CA ARG A 47 -8.28 9.10 2.68
C ARG A 47 -6.76 8.98 2.51
N HIS A 48 -6.25 7.76 2.31
CA HIS A 48 -4.82 7.54 2.07
C HIS A 48 -4.32 8.23 0.80
N LEU A 49 -5.10 8.17 -0.29
CA LEU A 49 -4.67 8.67 -1.60
C LEU A 49 -4.87 10.18 -1.79
N THR A 50 -5.66 10.84 -0.95
CA THR A 50 -5.99 12.27 -1.11
C THR A 50 -5.56 13.16 0.05
N SER A 51 -5.23 12.59 1.21
CA SER A 51 -4.88 13.38 2.40
C SER A 51 -3.45 13.11 2.87
N ALA A 52 -2.63 14.17 2.87
CA ALA A 52 -1.31 14.14 3.47
C ALA A 52 -1.34 13.91 5.00
N ARG A 53 -2.52 14.04 5.64
CA ARG A 53 -2.72 13.81 7.08
C ARG A 53 -3.08 12.36 7.43
N SER A 54 -3.22 11.48 6.44
CA SER A 54 -3.36 10.06 6.73
C SER A 54 -2.10 9.55 7.42
N ASP A 55 -2.21 8.84 8.55
CA ASP A 55 -1.06 8.33 9.32
C ASP A 55 0.01 7.66 8.43
N VAL A 56 -0.43 6.80 7.50
CA VAL A 56 0.47 6.07 6.58
C VAL A 56 1.33 7.00 5.69
N ILE A 57 0.79 8.18 5.35
CA ILE A 57 1.47 9.19 4.51
C ILE A 57 2.23 10.20 5.38
N ALA A 58 1.63 10.60 6.50
CA ALA A 58 2.22 11.52 7.47
C ALA A 58 3.50 10.94 8.10
N ASN A 59 3.50 9.63 8.38
CA ASN A 59 4.65 8.91 8.92
C ASN A 59 5.64 8.43 7.85
N ARG A 60 5.49 8.89 6.59
CA ARG A 60 6.36 8.53 5.45
C ARG A 60 6.45 7.03 5.16
N GLN A 61 5.47 6.23 5.60
CA GLN A 61 5.51 4.78 5.37
C GLN A 61 5.23 4.43 3.91
N ILE A 62 4.33 5.15 3.24
CA ILE A 62 3.98 4.92 1.83
C ILE A 62 4.07 6.21 1.05
N ASP A 63 4.58 6.09 -0.18
CA ASP A 63 4.48 7.12 -1.19
C ASP A 63 3.24 6.88 -2.09
N VAL A 64 2.33 7.85 -2.15
CA VAL A 64 1.15 7.80 -3.04
C VAL A 64 1.55 7.69 -4.51
N TRP A 65 2.72 8.21 -4.88
CA TRP A 65 3.22 8.11 -6.25
C TRP A 65 3.48 6.66 -6.68
N GLU A 66 3.80 5.77 -5.73
CA GLU A 66 4.08 4.35 -6.02
C GLU A 66 2.79 3.53 -6.21
N ILE A 67 1.63 4.03 -5.76
CA ILE A 67 0.38 3.25 -5.76
C ILE A 67 -0.29 3.30 -7.13
N ALA A 68 -0.31 2.17 -7.83
CA ALA A 68 -1.04 2.01 -9.09
C ALA A 68 -2.34 1.21 -8.94
N PHE A 69 -2.41 0.28 -8.00
CA PHE A 69 -3.59 -0.57 -7.83
C PHE A 69 -4.05 -0.63 -6.38
N VAL A 70 -5.34 -0.87 -6.21
CA VAL A 70 -5.96 -1.16 -4.94
C VAL A 70 -6.67 -2.50 -5.06
N TRP A 71 -6.35 -3.39 -4.14
CA TRP A 71 -7.06 -4.64 -3.97
C TRP A 71 -8.02 -4.53 -2.79
N ALA A 72 -9.18 -5.18 -2.87
CA ALA A 72 -10.16 -5.19 -1.81
C ALA A 72 -10.80 -6.57 -1.64
N TRP A 73 -10.98 -6.97 -0.39
CA TRP A 73 -11.68 -8.17 0.03
C TRP A 73 -12.81 -7.76 0.99
N PRO A 74 -14.03 -7.54 0.47
CA PRO A 74 -15.16 -7.21 1.31
C PRO A 74 -15.60 -8.42 2.12
N VAL A 75 -16.07 -8.17 3.34
CA VAL A 75 -16.65 -9.19 4.22
C VAL A 75 -18.04 -8.77 4.68
N SER A 76 -18.84 -9.73 5.14
CA SER A 76 -20.21 -9.46 5.58
C SER A 76 -20.29 -8.97 7.02
N THR A 77 -19.39 -9.43 7.89
CA THR A 77 -19.42 -9.10 9.33
C THR A 77 -18.09 -8.52 9.82
N LYS A 78 -18.15 -7.70 10.89
CA LYS A 78 -16.95 -7.10 11.49
C LYS A 78 -15.99 -8.14 12.09
N ALA A 79 -16.52 -9.28 12.53
CA ALA A 79 -15.72 -10.35 13.13
C ALA A 79 -14.77 -11.02 12.12
N GLU A 80 -15.11 -10.98 10.83
CA GLU A 80 -14.28 -11.55 9.75
C GLU A 80 -13.10 -10.66 9.36
N VAL A 81 -13.13 -9.37 9.73
CA VAL A 81 -12.18 -8.36 9.23
C VAL A 81 -10.76 -8.62 9.74
N GLU A 82 -10.59 -8.82 11.06
CA GLU A 82 -9.26 -9.00 11.65
C GLU A 82 -8.60 -10.33 11.26
N PRO A 83 -9.29 -11.50 11.32
CA PRO A 83 -8.71 -12.76 10.85
C PRO A 83 -8.29 -12.69 9.37
N LEU A 84 -9.11 -12.03 8.55
CA LEU A 84 -8.79 -11.83 7.13
C LEU A 84 -7.58 -10.89 6.95
N GLU A 85 -7.49 -9.78 7.69
CA GLU A 85 -6.34 -8.85 7.62
C GLU A 85 -5.06 -9.62 7.96
N ARG A 86 -5.08 -10.39 9.05
CA ARG A 86 -3.94 -11.17 9.52
C ARG A 86 -3.49 -12.21 8.50
N SER A 87 -4.43 -12.96 7.93
CA SER A 87 -4.17 -13.98 6.92
C SER A 87 -3.56 -13.39 5.65
N ILE A 88 -4.18 -12.31 5.12
CA ILE A 88 -3.70 -11.62 3.92
C ILE A 88 -2.33 -10.97 4.17
N PHE A 89 -2.17 -10.29 5.31
CA PHE A 89 -0.92 -9.66 5.69
C PHE A 89 0.22 -10.69 5.70
N ALA A 90 0.08 -11.76 6.48
CA ALA A 90 1.14 -12.75 6.65
C ALA A 90 1.51 -13.42 5.31
N HIS A 91 0.53 -13.69 4.45
CA HIS A 91 0.78 -14.26 3.13
C HIS A 91 1.63 -13.37 2.22
N TYR A 92 1.33 -12.07 2.15
CA TYR A 92 2.04 -11.17 1.24
C TYR A 92 3.36 -10.66 1.83
N ASP A 93 3.40 -10.43 3.15
CA ASP A 93 4.62 -10.03 3.86
C ASP A 93 5.72 -11.10 3.73
N ALA A 94 5.35 -12.39 3.77
CA ALA A 94 6.27 -13.50 3.57
C ALA A 94 6.85 -13.59 2.14
N LYS A 95 6.18 -13.00 1.13
CA LYS A 95 6.65 -13.00 -0.26
C LYS A 95 7.55 -11.81 -0.56
N LEU A 96 7.10 -10.63 -0.13
CA LEU A 96 7.81 -9.38 -0.27
C LEU A 96 7.37 -8.47 0.88
N PRO A 97 8.28 -8.09 1.80
CA PRO A 97 7.91 -7.37 3.00
C PRO A 97 7.02 -6.14 2.73
N LEU A 98 5.99 -6.01 3.57
CA LEU A 98 5.04 -4.91 3.53
C LEU A 98 5.58 -3.73 4.35
N MET A 99 5.37 -2.53 3.84
CA MET A 99 5.81 -1.28 4.47
C MET A 99 4.97 -0.89 5.70
N ASN A 100 3.95 -1.68 6.06
CA ASN A 100 3.25 -1.56 7.33
C ASN A 100 4.20 -1.57 8.55
N GLY A 101 5.27 -2.36 8.46
CA GLY A 101 6.21 -2.56 9.56
C GLY A 101 5.68 -3.41 10.73
N LYS A 102 4.53 -4.07 10.54
CA LYS A 102 3.98 -5.03 11.50
C LYS A 102 4.63 -6.40 11.25
N ALA A 103 4.77 -7.20 12.29
CA ALA A 103 4.96 -8.64 12.14
C ALA A 103 3.67 -9.29 12.61
N MET A 104 2.86 -9.78 11.68
CA MET A 104 1.69 -10.60 12.02
C MET A 104 2.05 -12.05 11.76
N ILE A 105 1.81 -12.89 12.76
CA ILE A 105 1.93 -14.33 12.61
C ILE A 105 0.64 -14.82 11.98
N ALA A 106 0.73 -15.64 10.93
CA ALA A 106 -0.43 -16.29 10.35
C ALA A 106 -1.12 -17.14 11.43
N ASP A 107 -2.45 -17.06 11.49
CA ASP A 107 -3.23 -18.01 12.29
C ASP A 107 -3.06 -19.41 11.67
N PRO A 108 -2.86 -20.48 12.45
CA PRO A 108 -2.91 -21.85 11.92
C PRO A 108 -4.22 -22.18 11.21
N ASP A 109 -5.32 -21.49 11.54
CA ASP A 109 -6.60 -21.71 10.87
C ASP A 109 -6.63 -21.08 9.47
N GLN A 110 -6.98 -21.90 8.48
CA GLN A 110 -7.09 -21.47 7.09
C GLN A 110 -8.32 -20.59 6.89
N VAL A 111 -8.13 -19.27 6.93
CA VAL A 111 -9.16 -18.29 6.59
C VAL A 111 -9.41 -18.34 5.07
N LEU A 112 -10.65 -18.62 4.67
CA LEU A 112 -11.06 -18.50 3.27
C LEU A 112 -11.13 -17.03 2.86
N TRP A 113 -10.45 -16.68 1.77
CA TRP A 113 -10.46 -15.31 1.27
C TRP A 113 -11.62 -15.12 0.29
N PRO A 114 -12.42 -14.04 0.46
CA PRO A 114 -13.38 -13.63 -0.57
C PRO A 114 -12.69 -13.37 -1.92
N GLN A 115 -13.47 -13.31 -3.00
CA GLN A 115 -12.92 -12.90 -4.28
C GLN A 115 -12.39 -11.47 -4.18
N LYS A 116 -11.13 -11.29 -4.59
CA LYS A 116 -10.44 -10.00 -4.60
C LYS A 116 -11.00 -9.11 -5.71
N GLN A 117 -11.42 -7.91 -5.36
CA GLN A 117 -11.62 -6.83 -6.31
C GLN A 117 -10.28 -6.15 -6.60
N VAL A 118 -9.99 -5.83 -7.87
CA VAL A 118 -8.80 -5.08 -8.30
C VAL A 118 -9.23 -3.80 -8.99
N VAL A 119 -8.66 -2.66 -8.58
CA VAL A 119 -8.94 -1.35 -9.18
C VAL A 119 -7.61 -0.64 -9.44
N GLN A 120 -7.35 -0.30 -10.70
CA GLN A 120 -6.24 0.57 -11.07
C GLN A 120 -6.60 2.04 -10.79
N VAL A 121 -5.75 2.77 -10.07
CA VAL A 121 -6.03 4.11 -9.54
C VAL A 121 -5.19 5.23 -10.17
N ILE A 122 -4.45 4.90 -11.22
CA ILE A 122 -3.74 5.83 -12.12
C ILE A 122 -3.92 5.38 -13.57
N GLU A 123 -3.79 6.31 -14.52
CA GLU A 123 -3.88 5.96 -15.93
C GLU A 123 -2.75 5.03 -16.35
N GLU A 124 -2.99 4.19 -17.36
CA GLU A 124 -2.01 3.20 -17.80
C GLU A 124 -0.75 3.86 -18.38
N GLU A 125 -0.92 4.91 -19.19
CA GLU A 125 0.21 5.69 -19.71
C GLU A 125 1.03 6.32 -18.58
N GLU A 126 0.37 6.83 -17.55
CA GLU A 126 1.03 7.36 -16.36
C GLU A 126 1.79 6.25 -15.62
N ARG A 127 1.18 5.08 -15.43
CA ARG A 127 1.84 3.92 -14.79
C ARG A 127 3.11 3.51 -15.56
N GLN A 128 3.04 3.40 -16.88
CA GLN A 128 4.18 3.04 -17.72
C GLN A 128 5.30 4.08 -17.63
N SER A 129 4.95 5.36 -17.67
CA SER A 129 5.92 6.44 -17.47
C SER A 129 6.62 6.33 -16.11
N ARG A 130 5.86 6.10 -15.03
CA ARG A 130 6.40 5.92 -13.67
C ARG A 130 7.23 4.65 -13.51
N LEU A 131 6.94 3.58 -14.26
CA LEU A 131 7.71 2.33 -14.23
C LEU A 131 9.12 2.49 -14.79
N THR A 132 9.35 3.48 -15.66
CA THR A 132 10.68 3.75 -16.24
C THR A 132 11.73 3.86 -15.13
N PRO A 133 12.83 3.08 -15.19
CA PRO A 133 13.82 3.06 -14.11
C PRO A 133 14.37 4.45 -13.76
N SER A 134 14.58 5.32 -14.76
CA SER A 134 15.04 6.70 -14.58
C SER A 134 14.05 7.60 -13.83
N ASN A 135 12.78 7.23 -13.77
CA ASN A 135 11.75 7.94 -13.00
C ASN A 135 11.55 7.29 -11.61
N ARG A 136 11.46 5.96 -11.57
CA ARG A 136 11.13 5.20 -10.36
C ARG A 136 12.26 5.20 -9.34
N LEU A 137 13.50 4.90 -9.77
CA LEU A 137 14.61 4.73 -8.83
C LEU A 137 14.91 6.03 -8.05
N PRO A 138 15.01 7.22 -8.68
CA PRO A 138 15.19 8.47 -7.92
C PRO A 138 14.06 8.75 -6.94
N ARG A 139 12.82 8.39 -7.30
CA ARG A 139 11.65 8.55 -6.42
C ARG A 139 11.74 7.65 -5.19
N GLN A 140 12.16 6.40 -5.38
CA GLN A 140 12.33 5.42 -4.31
C GLN A 140 13.47 5.82 -3.35
N ILE A 141 14.60 6.30 -3.89
CA ILE A 141 15.71 6.86 -3.07
C ILE A 141 15.20 8.03 -2.23
N LYS A 142 14.45 8.96 -2.84
CA LYS A 142 13.88 10.11 -2.11
C LYS A 142 12.89 9.67 -1.03
N GLN A 143 12.06 8.67 -1.29
CA GLN A 143 11.11 8.19 -0.30
C GLN A 143 11.83 7.52 0.88
N TYR A 144 12.88 6.75 0.59
CA TYR A 144 13.74 6.14 1.61
C TYR A 144 14.37 7.22 2.51
N ASP A 145 14.98 8.24 1.90
CA ASP A 145 15.58 9.38 2.62
C ASP A 145 14.56 10.11 3.52
N LEU A 146 13.35 10.37 3.01
CA LEU A 146 12.27 10.99 3.80
C LEU A 146 11.85 10.14 5.01
N LEU A 147 11.88 8.82 4.90
CA LEU A 147 11.55 7.93 6.01
C LEU A 147 12.70 7.90 7.04
N VAL A 148 13.96 7.90 6.59
CA VAL A 148 15.13 8.01 7.48
C VAL A 148 15.07 9.32 8.28
N ASP A 149 14.89 10.45 7.59
CA ASP A 149 14.78 11.77 8.21
C ASP A 149 13.65 11.82 9.25
N TYR A 150 12.47 11.28 8.90
CA TYR A 150 11.34 11.20 9.84
C TYR A 150 11.67 10.37 11.10
N ILE A 151 12.34 9.23 10.94
CA ILE A 151 12.71 8.37 12.07
C ILE A 151 13.69 9.09 13.00
N LEU A 152 14.69 9.79 12.45
CA LEU A 152 15.73 10.48 13.22
C LEU A 152 15.20 11.75 13.90
N ASN A 153 14.37 12.52 13.21
CA ASN A 153 14.03 13.88 13.62
C ASN A 153 12.61 14.03 14.18
N VAL A 154 11.72 13.05 13.97
CA VAL A 154 10.31 13.15 14.39
C VAL A 154 9.92 12.03 15.34
N LYS A 155 10.06 10.77 14.92
CA LYS A 155 9.59 9.63 15.71
C LYS A 155 10.34 8.35 15.37
N GLU A 156 11.06 7.84 16.37
CA GLU A 156 11.63 6.50 16.31
C GLU A 156 10.62 5.46 16.82
N ALA A 157 10.30 4.47 15.99
CA ALA A 157 9.43 3.37 16.38
C ALA A 157 9.81 2.05 15.67
N PRO A 158 9.66 0.88 16.31
CA PRO A 158 10.06 -0.41 15.72
C PRO A 158 9.42 -0.71 14.36
N HIS A 159 8.14 -0.36 14.18
CA HIS A 159 7.45 -0.57 12.90
C HIS A 159 8.00 0.34 11.79
N LEU A 160 8.49 1.54 12.11
CA LEU A 160 9.09 2.41 11.10
C LEU A 160 10.45 1.88 10.64
N LYS A 161 11.24 1.29 11.55
CA LYS A 161 12.50 0.62 11.18
C LYS A 161 12.25 -0.59 10.27
N ARG A 162 11.26 -1.43 10.58
CA ARG A 162 10.85 -2.53 9.70
C ARG A 162 10.33 -2.05 8.34
N SER A 163 9.58 -0.95 8.33
CA SER A 163 9.14 -0.30 7.09
C SER A 163 10.35 0.16 6.26
N LEU A 164 11.36 0.75 6.91
CA LEU A 164 12.60 1.17 6.27
C LEU A 164 13.34 0.00 5.61
N ASP A 165 13.46 -1.14 6.31
CA ASP A 165 14.05 -2.36 5.75
C ASP A 165 13.28 -2.85 4.52
N ALA A 166 11.94 -2.86 4.57
CA ALA A 166 11.09 -3.22 3.43
C ALA A 166 11.27 -2.28 2.23
N HIS A 167 11.45 -0.97 2.47
CA HIS A 167 11.80 -0.01 1.42
C HIS A 167 13.18 -0.31 0.82
N PHE A 168 14.18 -0.62 1.64
CA PHE A 168 15.53 -0.94 1.16
C PHE A 168 15.54 -2.17 0.25
N GLU A 169 14.90 -3.26 0.66
CA GLU A 169 14.82 -4.49 -0.14
C GLU A 169 14.19 -4.24 -1.52
N ARG A 170 13.13 -3.43 -1.57
CA ARG A 170 12.47 -3.04 -2.83
C ARG A 170 13.36 -2.14 -3.68
N MET A 171 14.01 -1.16 -3.06
CA MET A 171 14.95 -0.27 -3.74
C MET A 171 16.10 -1.04 -4.39
N VAL A 172 16.65 -2.08 -3.72
CA VAL A 172 17.67 -2.96 -4.31
C VAL A 172 17.16 -3.62 -5.60
N ARG A 173 15.92 -4.12 -5.60
CA ARG A 173 15.31 -4.72 -6.81
C ARG A 173 15.15 -3.70 -7.94
N TYR A 174 14.76 -2.47 -7.64
CA TYR A 174 14.60 -1.43 -8.66
C TYR A 174 15.94 -0.91 -9.17
N HIS A 175 16.95 -0.83 -8.30
CA HIS A 175 18.32 -0.51 -8.68
C HIS A 175 18.86 -1.54 -9.69
N GLN A 176 18.63 -2.83 -9.44
CA GLN A 176 19.03 -3.90 -10.38
C GLN A 176 18.36 -3.79 -11.76
N ARG A 177 17.14 -3.23 -11.84
CA ARG A 177 16.44 -2.97 -13.11
C ARG A 177 16.93 -1.71 -13.83
N PHE A 178 17.64 -0.83 -13.13
CA PHE A 178 18.17 0.41 -13.69
C PHE A 178 19.52 0.21 -14.38
N LEU A 179 20.35 -0.71 -13.85
CA LEU A 179 21.62 -1.13 -14.44
C LEU A 179 21.37 -1.94 -15.73
#